data_AF-A0A7V2Y3P3-F1
#
_entry.id   AF-A0A7V2Y3P3-F1
#
_cell.length_a   1.000
_cell.length_b   1.000
_cell.length_c   1.000
_cell.angle_alpha   90.00
_cell.angle_beta   90.00
_cell.angle_gamma   90.00
#
_symmetry.space_group_name_H-M   'P 1'
#
loop_
_entity.id
_entity.type
_entity.pdbx_description
1 polymer ?
#
loop_
_entity_poly.entity_id
_entity_poly.type
_entity_poly.pdbx_seq_one_letter_code
_entity_poly.pdbx_strand_id
1 'polypeptide(L)'
;MKDEEPQTRNPKPETPIYEENTMAIKGSSYTKTTWTFQERPVSSSKLNLWDDRIETALELAFWLLNLAWGGGSGVLRGATPNDLKVEAKSPPGMTVTVKQGYAFIAKMPFKLAADTDTPTFTPPVAHPRVDLVQARLDTWGVSVKTGAEAASPSPPATDADCIALARVYLRPGMTCIKDADDSANGYLTDVRAFL
;
A
#
# COMPACT_ATOMS: atom_id res chain seq x y z
N MET A 1 70.53 83.18 43.74
CA MET A 1 71.08 81.91 43.25
C MET A 1 70.45 80.81 44.09
N LYS A 2 69.33 80.27 43.59
CA LYS A 2 68.59 79.04 43.98
C LYS A 2 68.27 78.89 45.48
N ASP A 3 67.05 79.16 45.96
CA ASP A 3 65.76 78.46 45.73
C ASP A 3 65.89 76.93 45.78
N GLU A 4 65.42 76.30 46.86
CA GLU A 4 64.22 75.44 46.81
C GLU A 4 63.81 74.87 48.18
N GLU A 5 62.48 74.81 48.33
CA GLU A 5 61.61 74.62 49.47
C GLU A 5 61.33 73.14 49.84
N PRO A 6 60.65 72.89 50.98
CA PRO A 6 60.52 71.57 51.61
C PRO A 6 59.46 70.65 50.99
N GLN A 7 59.73 69.34 51.08
CA GLN A 7 58.85 68.25 50.66
C GLN A 7 57.51 68.25 51.41
N THR A 8 56.44 68.50 50.66
CA THR A 8 55.05 68.29 51.10
C THR A 8 54.54 66.91 50.69
N ARG A 9 53.88 66.28 51.66
CA ARG A 9 53.33 64.92 51.67
C ARG A 9 52.08 64.88 50.78
N ASN A 10 52.12 64.16 49.65
CA ASN A 10 50.93 63.99 48.81
C ASN A 10 50.08 62.78 49.25
N PRO A 11 48.74 62.93 49.31
CA PRO A 11 47.81 62.00 49.93
C PRO A 11 47.46 60.76 49.08
N LYS A 12 47.02 59.74 49.81
CA LYS A 12 46.52 58.43 49.37
C LYS A 12 45.45 58.56 48.27
N PRO A 13 45.57 57.86 47.13
CA PRO A 13 44.51 57.86 46.11
C PRO A 13 43.30 57.05 46.57
N GLU A 14 42.15 57.71 46.56
CA GLU A 14 40.83 57.10 46.70
C GLU A 14 40.46 56.34 45.41
N THR A 15 39.74 55.25 45.60
CA THR A 15 39.37 54.20 44.64
C THR A 15 38.56 54.69 43.43
N PRO A 16 38.89 54.27 42.19
CA PRO A 16 37.93 54.25 41.10
C PRO A 16 36.97 53.07 41.28
N ILE A 17 35.68 53.38 41.29
CA ILE A 17 34.57 52.45 41.21
C ILE A 17 34.61 51.82 39.82
N TYR A 18 35.05 50.56 39.71
CA TYR A 18 34.85 49.76 38.51
C TYR A 18 33.48 49.10 38.64
N GLU A 19 32.54 49.49 37.78
CA GLU A 19 31.31 48.74 37.58
C GLU A 19 31.66 47.28 37.28
N GLU A 20 31.19 46.37 38.14
CA GLU A 20 31.21 44.94 37.92
C GLU A 20 30.39 44.62 36.65
N ASN A 21 31.08 44.56 35.51
CA ASN A 21 30.60 43.76 34.39
C ASN A 21 30.77 42.29 34.78
N THR A 22 29.85 41.78 35.61
CA THR A 22 29.66 40.35 35.82
C THR A 22 29.25 39.72 34.50
N MET A 23 30.26 39.29 33.73
CA MET A 23 30.13 38.26 32.70
C MET A 23 29.81 36.94 33.41
N ALA A 24 28.54 36.79 33.80
CA ALA A 24 27.95 35.51 34.17
C ALA A 24 27.69 34.70 32.89
N ILE A 25 28.73 34.13 32.29
CA ILE A 25 28.56 32.99 31.38
C ILE A 25 28.51 31.74 32.26
N LYS A 26 27.32 31.46 32.81
CA LYS A 26 27.05 30.19 33.49
C LYS A 26 25.58 29.85 33.39
N GLY A 27 25.28 28.78 32.65
CA GLY A 27 23.97 28.15 32.58
C GLY A 27 23.25 28.38 31.26
N SER A 28 23.66 27.67 30.22
CA SER A 28 22.72 27.25 29.18
C SER A 28 21.72 26.28 29.82
N SER A 29 20.78 26.80 30.60
CA SER A 29 19.56 26.06 30.89
C SER A 29 18.79 26.03 29.58
N TYR A 30 18.75 24.84 28.97
CA TYR A 30 17.71 24.56 27.99
C TYR A 30 16.39 24.84 28.68
N THR A 31 15.69 25.90 28.26
CA THR A 31 14.32 26.13 28.67
C THR A 31 13.55 24.89 28.25
N LYS A 32 13.21 24.04 29.22
CA LYS A 32 12.42 22.84 28.98
C LYS A 32 11.13 23.32 28.33
N THR A 33 10.98 23.08 27.03
CA THR A 33 9.70 23.23 26.34
C THR A 33 8.76 22.22 26.96
N THR A 34 8.12 22.64 28.04
CA THR A 34 7.04 21.90 28.66
C THR A 34 5.89 22.02 27.68
N TRP A 35 5.72 20.99 26.85
CA TRP A 35 4.54 20.84 26.02
C TRP A 35 3.34 20.69 26.95
N THR A 36 2.71 21.80 27.31
CA THR A 36 1.35 21.78 27.83
C THR A 36 0.46 21.39 26.66
N PHE A 37 -0.09 20.18 26.71
CA PHE A 37 -1.09 19.70 25.77
C PHE A 37 -2.38 20.52 26.00
N GLN A 38 -2.39 21.74 25.50
CA GLN A 38 -3.64 22.43 25.18
C GLN A 38 -4.06 21.85 23.83
N GLU A 39 -5.15 21.09 23.82
CA GLU A 39 -5.84 20.72 22.59
C GLU A 39 -6.23 22.02 21.86
N ARG A 40 -5.35 22.53 20.99
CA ARG A 40 -5.74 23.59 20.07
C ARG A 40 -6.61 22.91 19.04
N PRO A 41 -7.92 23.22 18.97
CA PRO A 41 -8.75 22.69 17.91
C PRO A 41 -8.15 23.16 16.59
N VAL A 42 -7.55 22.23 15.85
CA VAL A 42 -7.20 22.46 14.45
C VAL A 42 -8.53 22.56 13.72
N SER A 43 -8.72 23.66 12.98
CA SER A 43 -9.91 23.80 12.15
C SER A 43 -10.00 22.58 11.22
N SER A 44 -11.19 22.03 11.02
CA SER A 44 -11.43 20.89 10.12
C SER A 44 -10.77 21.08 8.74
N SER A 45 -10.71 22.32 8.25
CA SER A 45 -10.01 22.68 7.01
C SER A 45 -8.50 22.36 6.99
N LYS A 46 -7.79 22.46 8.12
CA LYS A 46 -6.36 22.13 8.21
C LYS A 46 -6.14 20.62 8.29
N LEU A 47 -7.04 19.90 8.95
CA LEU A 47 -7.02 18.44 8.99
C LEU A 47 -7.29 17.86 7.61
N ASN A 48 -8.33 18.34 6.92
CA ASN A 48 -8.66 17.89 5.56
C ASN A 48 -7.51 18.14 4.58
N LEU A 49 -6.88 19.33 4.64
CA LEU A 49 -5.72 19.63 3.79
C LEU A 49 -4.53 18.69 4.08
N TRP A 50 -4.34 18.30 5.33
CA TRP A 50 -3.27 17.38 5.71
C TRP A 50 -3.56 15.97 5.20
N ASP A 51 -4.82 15.54 5.30
CA ASP A 51 -5.31 14.27 4.78
C ASP A 51 -5.11 14.18 3.26
N ASP A 52 -5.57 15.19 2.51
CA ASP A 52 -5.42 15.25 1.04
C ASP A 52 -3.94 15.17 0.60
N ARG A 53 -3.04 15.82 1.36
CA ARG A 53 -1.60 15.82 1.07
C ARG A 53 -0.97 14.45 1.31
N ILE A 54 -1.42 13.75 2.34
CA ILE A 54 -0.94 12.38 2.64
C ILE A 54 -1.46 11.42 1.59
N GLU A 55 -2.73 11.51 1.23
CA GLU A 55 -3.33 10.70 0.17
C GLU A 55 -2.56 10.87 -1.14
N THR A 56 -2.34 12.11 -1.58
CA THR A 56 -1.59 12.42 -2.80
C THR A 56 -0.14 11.89 -2.74
N ALA A 57 0.54 12.04 -1.60
CA ALA A 57 1.92 11.58 -1.44
C ALA A 57 2.02 10.05 -1.48
N LEU A 58 1.07 9.34 -0.87
CA LEU A 58 1.01 7.88 -0.88
C LEU A 58 0.66 7.34 -2.27
N GLU A 59 -0.29 7.98 -2.97
CA GLU A 59 -0.63 7.63 -4.35
C GLU A 59 0.60 7.75 -5.26
N LEU A 60 1.34 8.87 -5.16
CA LEU A 60 2.57 9.06 -5.92
C LEU A 60 3.63 8.00 -5.57
N ALA A 61 3.77 7.64 -4.29
CA ALA A 61 4.72 6.61 -3.87
C ALA A 61 4.35 5.24 -4.48
N PHE A 62 3.07 4.87 -4.47
CA PHE A 62 2.61 3.62 -5.08
C PHE A 62 2.78 3.60 -6.59
N TRP A 63 2.50 4.73 -7.25
CA TRP A 63 2.75 4.89 -8.67
C TRP A 63 4.23 4.72 -9.03
N LEU A 64 5.13 5.34 -8.27
CA LEU A 64 6.58 5.19 -8.46
C LEU A 64 7.05 3.76 -8.22
N LEU A 65 6.51 3.08 -7.20
CA LEU A 65 6.80 1.68 -6.93
C LEU A 65 6.32 0.78 -8.07
N ASN A 66 5.12 1.02 -8.59
CA ASN A 66 4.62 0.31 -9.76
C ASN A 66 5.53 0.52 -10.99
N LEU A 67 5.98 1.75 -11.22
CA LEU A 67 6.89 2.07 -12.31
C LEU A 67 8.23 1.34 -12.16
N ALA A 68 8.77 1.26 -10.94
CA ALA A 68 9.99 0.51 -10.65
C ALA A 68 9.86 -0.99 -10.96
N TRP A 69 8.64 -1.52 -10.93
CA TRP A 69 8.28 -2.90 -11.26
C TRP A 69 7.74 -3.07 -12.69
N GLY A 70 7.99 -2.12 -13.60
CA GLY A 70 7.62 -2.24 -15.01
C GLY A 70 6.38 -1.44 -15.44
N GLY A 71 5.72 -0.74 -14.51
CA GLY A 71 4.71 0.29 -14.82
C GLY A 71 3.35 -0.21 -15.31
N GLY A 72 3.05 -1.51 -15.10
CA GLY A 72 1.82 -2.16 -15.55
C GLY A 72 1.00 -2.78 -14.43
N SER A 73 -0.19 -3.26 -14.76
CA SER A 73 -0.96 -4.17 -13.91
C SER A 73 -0.40 -5.59 -14.07
N GLY A 74 -0.12 -6.26 -12.96
CA GLY A 74 0.40 -7.63 -13.00
C GLY A 74 0.65 -8.19 -11.61
N VAL A 75 0.74 -9.50 -11.54
CA VAL A 75 1.05 -10.28 -10.35
C VAL A 75 2.55 -10.21 -10.08
N LEU A 76 2.92 -10.00 -8.81
CA LEU A 76 4.32 -10.03 -8.39
C LEU A 76 4.81 -11.48 -8.27
N ARG A 77 5.91 -11.79 -8.95
CA ARG A 77 6.50 -13.13 -8.95
C ARG A 77 7.38 -13.36 -7.72
N GLY A 78 7.22 -14.51 -7.08
CA GLY A 78 8.02 -14.95 -5.94
C GLY A 78 7.71 -14.21 -4.64
N ALA A 79 6.62 -13.44 -4.59
CA ALA A 79 6.19 -12.75 -3.37
C ALA A 79 5.54 -13.74 -2.40
N THR A 80 4.85 -14.75 -2.91
CA THR A 80 4.38 -15.92 -2.16
C THR A 80 4.72 -17.20 -2.93
N PRO A 81 4.60 -18.41 -2.35
CA PRO A 81 4.87 -19.64 -3.07
C PRO A 81 4.00 -19.85 -4.32
N ASN A 82 2.82 -19.21 -4.37
CA ASN A 82 1.82 -19.45 -5.40
C ASN A 82 1.39 -18.18 -6.17
N ASP A 83 1.74 -16.98 -5.72
CA ASP A 83 1.52 -15.71 -6.42
C ASP A 83 0.09 -15.54 -7.02
N LEU A 84 -0.96 -15.57 -6.21
CA LEU A 84 -2.36 -15.49 -6.69
C LEU A 84 -2.78 -16.59 -7.67
N LYS A 85 -2.11 -17.75 -7.65
CA LYS A 85 -2.50 -18.90 -8.48
C LYS A 85 -3.92 -19.33 -8.13
N VAL A 86 -4.71 -19.60 -9.17
CA VAL A 86 -6.00 -20.26 -9.03
C VAL A 86 -5.79 -21.74 -9.23
N GLU A 87 -6.32 -22.53 -8.30
CA GLU A 87 -6.28 -24.00 -8.37
C GLU A 87 -7.66 -24.60 -8.08
N ALA A 88 -7.88 -25.79 -8.60
CA ALA A 88 -9.03 -26.58 -8.25
C ALA A 88 -8.98 -26.94 -6.77
N LYS A 89 -10.15 -26.94 -6.13
CA LYS A 89 -10.26 -27.36 -4.73
C LYS A 89 -9.89 -28.84 -4.60
N SER A 90 -9.36 -29.23 -3.44
CA SER A 90 -9.14 -30.63 -3.08
C SER A 90 -9.99 -30.98 -1.84
N PRO A 91 -11.03 -31.84 -1.96
CA PRO A 91 -11.48 -32.54 -3.17
C PRO A 91 -12.12 -31.61 -4.23
N PRO A 92 -12.08 -31.98 -5.53
CA PRO A 92 -12.68 -31.19 -6.60
C PRO A 92 -14.18 -30.98 -6.40
N GLY A 93 -14.62 -29.73 -6.60
CA GLY A 93 -16.02 -29.34 -6.53
C GLY A 93 -16.34 -28.22 -7.51
N MET A 94 -17.47 -27.56 -7.32
CA MET A 94 -17.94 -26.46 -8.16
C MET A 94 -17.39 -25.09 -7.71
N THR A 95 -16.26 -25.07 -7.02
CA THR A 95 -15.55 -23.88 -6.54
C THR A 95 -14.07 -24.01 -6.84
N VAL A 96 -13.36 -22.89 -7.01
CA VAL A 96 -11.90 -22.86 -7.15
C VAL A 96 -11.30 -22.03 -6.03
N THR A 97 -10.06 -22.30 -5.67
CA THR A 97 -9.36 -21.58 -4.61
C THR A 97 -8.31 -20.67 -5.24
N VAL A 98 -8.35 -19.39 -4.90
CA VAL A 98 -7.30 -18.42 -5.26
C VAL A 98 -6.33 -18.32 -4.10
N LYS A 99 -5.06 -18.58 -4.37
CA LYS A 99 -4.00 -18.51 -3.36
C LYS A 99 -3.68 -17.08 -2.95
N GLN A 100 -3.22 -16.90 -1.73
CA GLN A 100 -2.69 -15.62 -1.28
C GLN A 100 -1.55 -15.10 -2.19
N GLY A 101 -1.42 -13.78 -2.29
CA GLY A 101 -0.39 -13.17 -3.13
C GLY A 101 -0.53 -11.67 -3.28
N TYR A 102 0.35 -11.12 -4.12
CA TYR A 102 0.48 -9.68 -4.33
C TYR A 102 0.41 -9.36 -5.83
N ALA A 103 -0.16 -8.21 -6.15
CA ALA A 103 -0.22 -7.70 -7.51
C ALA A 103 -0.19 -6.17 -7.49
N PHE A 104 0.00 -5.59 -8.67
CA PHE A 104 -0.41 -4.23 -8.95
C PHE A 104 -1.63 -4.25 -9.86
N ILE A 105 -2.66 -3.50 -9.51
CA ILE A 105 -3.89 -3.34 -10.30
C ILE A 105 -4.09 -1.84 -10.49
N ALA A 106 -4.15 -1.38 -11.73
CA ALA A 106 -4.27 0.04 -12.05
C ALA A 106 -3.21 0.91 -11.33
N LYS A 107 -1.97 0.39 -11.23
CA LYS A 107 -0.81 1.00 -10.56
C LYS A 107 -0.90 1.08 -9.02
N MET A 108 -1.96 0.52 -8.43
CA MET A 108 -2.12 0.43 -6.99
C MET A 108 -1.72 -0.96 -6.47
N PRO A 109 -1.08 -1.05 -5.30
CA PRO A 109 -0.73 -2.34 -4.70
C PRO A 109 -1.99 -3.07 -4.25
N PHE A 110 -2.05 -4.36 -4.56
CA PHE A 110 -3.10 -5.28 -4.16
C PHE A 110 -2.49 -6.43 -3.37
N LYS A 111 -3.17 -6.84 -2.31
CA LYS A 111 -2.81 -8.00 -1.50
C LYS A 111 -4.04 -8.86 -1.25
N LEU A 112 -3.95 -10.13 -1.61
CA LEU A 112 -4.86 -11.15 -1.10
C LEU A 112 -4.20 -11.83 0.11
N ALA A 113 -4.77 -11.61 1.30
CA ALA A 113 -4.12 -11.95 2.57
C ALA A 113 -4.19 -13.44 2.95
N ALA A 114 -5.15 -14.18 2.41
CA ALA A 114 -5.35 -15.59 2.66
C ALA A 114 -5.92 -16.27 1.41
N ASP A 115 -5.86 -17.60 1.38
CA ASP A 115 -6.51 -18.37 0.32
C ASP A 115 -8.03 -18.14 0.37
N THR A 116 -8.60 -17.80 -0.78
CA THR A 116 -10.02 -17.44 -0.90
C THR A 116 -10.71 -18.34 -1.92
N ASP A 117 -11.76 -19.01 -1.48
CA ASP A 117 -12.64 -19.78 -2.36
C ASP A 117 -13.56 -18.83 -3.15
N THR A 118 -13.76 -19.12 -4.43
CA THR A 118 -14.75 -18.42 -5.24
C THR A 118 -16.17 -18.83 -4.86
N PRO A 119 -17.18 -18.04 -5.25
CA PRO A 119 -18.56 -18.51 -5.30
C PRO A 119 -18.69 -19.80 -6.13
N THR A 120 -19.74 -20.56 -5.85
CA THR A 120 -20.07 -21.77 -6.61
C THR A 120 -20.41 -21.43 -8.04
N PHE A 121 -19.74 -22.08 -8.99
CA PHE A 121 -20.07 -21.98 -10.40
C PHE A 121 -21.35 -22.75 -10.71
N THR A 122 -22.23 -22.17 -11.52
CA THR A 122 -23.41 -22.86 -12.04
C THR A 122 -23.02 -23.60 -13.33
N PRO A 123 -23.26 -24.92 -13.43
CA PRO A 123 -23.05 -25.65 -14.67
C PRO A 123 -23.88 -25.05 -15.81
N PRO A 124 -23.32 -24.93 -17.02
CA PRO A 124 -24.09 -24.58 -18.20
C PRO A 124 -25.16 -25.62 -18.53
N VAL A 125 -26.22 -25.21 -19.23
CA VAL A 125 -27.34 -26.11 -19.57
C VAL A 125 -27.19 -26.68 -20.97
N ALA A 126 -26.93 -25.85 -21.97
CA ALA A 126 -27.00 -26.25 -23.38
C ALA A 126 -25.63 -26.26 -24.06
N HIS A 127 -24.79 -25.28 -23.77
CA HIS A 127 -23.48 -25.13 -24.42
C HIS A 127 -22.39 -24.84 -23.40
N PRO A 128 -21.12 -25.14 -23.70
CA PRO A 128 -20.03 -24.76 -22.83
C PRO A 128 -19.94 -23.25 -22.65
N ARG A 129 -19.31 -22.83 -21.55
CA ARG A 129 -19.17 -21.43 -21.13
C ARG A 129 -17.77 -21.20 -20.59
N VAL A 130 -17.23 -20.01 -20.76
CA VAL A 130 -15.97 -19.60 -20.11
C VAL A 130 -16.27 -18.49 -19.13
N ASP A 131 -15.97 -18.71 -17.85
CA ASP A 131 -16.06 -17.70 -16.81
C ASP A 131 -14.65 -17.17 -16.50
N LEU A 132 -14.57 -15.94 -15.98
CA LEU A 132 -13.31 -15.28 -15.64
C LEU A 132 -13.21 -15.07 -14.13
N VAL A 133 -12.13 -15.58 -13.52
CA VAL A 133 -11.74 -15.26 -12.14
C VAL A 133 -10.79 -14.07 -12.19
N GLN A 134 -11.13 -13.02 -11.45
CA GLN A 134 -10.35 -11.78 -11.42
C GLN A 134 -10.18 -11.27 -9.98
N ALA A 135 -9.01 -10.71 -9.67
CA ALA A 135 -8.81 -9.95 -8.45
C ALA A 135 -9.29 -8.51 -8.69
N ARG A 136 -9.94 -7.92 -7.69
CA ARG A 136 -10.55 -6.60 -7.78
C ARG A 136 -10.05 -5.69 -6.66
N LEU A 137 -9.67 -4.46 -7.05
CA LEU A 137 -9.07 -3.49 -6.14
C LEU A 137 -10.08 -2.90 -5.14
N ASP A 138 -11.33 -2.64 -5.55
CA ASP A 138 -12.34 -1.96 -4.72
C ASP A 138 -12.70 -2.71 -3.42
N THR A 139 -12.76 -4.03 -3.51
CA THR A 139 -13.24 -4.99 -2.51
C THR A 139 -12.10 -5.73 -1.88
N TRP A 140 -10.87 -5.51 -2.36
CA TRP A 140 -9.66 -6.21 -1.93
C TRP A 140 -9.82 -7.75 -1.99
N GLY A 141 -10.55 -8.22 -3.01
CA GLY A 141 -11.02 -9.61 -3.07
C GLY A 141 -10.95 -10.22 -4.46
N VAL A 142 -11.60 -11.37 -4.58
CA VAL A 142 -11.73 -12.13 -5.83
C VAL A 142 -13.19 -12.08 -6.27
N SER A 143 -13.41 -11.86 -7.57
CA SER A 143 -14.72 -11.93 -8.18
C SER A 143 -14.71 -12.89 -9.37
N VAL A 144 -15.90 -13.43 -9.68
CA VAL A 144 -16.13 -14.27 -10.86
C VAL A 144 -17.04 -13.51 -11.80
N LYS A 145 -16.61 -13.37 -13.06
CA LYS A 145 -17.41 -12.81 -14.13
C LYS A 145 -17.91 -13.94 -15.02
N THR A 146 -19.21 -14.15 -15.00
CA THR A 146 -19.88 -15.19 -15.80
C THR A 146 -19.84 -14.83 -17.28
N GLY A 147 -19.48 -15.81 -18.12
CA GLY A 147 -19.53 -15.68 -19.57
C GLY A 147 -20.90 -15.97 -20.18
N ALA A 148 -20.93 -16.02 -21.50
CA ALA A 148 -22.11 -16.45 -22.26
C ALA A 148 -21.93 -17.90 -22.72
N GLU A 149 -23.01 -18.68 -22.65
CA GLU A 149 -23.06 -20.02 -23.25
C GLU A 149 -23.02 -19.91 -24.78
N ALA A 150 -22.11 -20.64 -25.42
CA ALA A 150 -22.02 -20.70 -26.87
C ALA A 150 -21.32 -21.99 -27.31
N ALA A 151 -21.60 -22.46 -28.54
CA ALA A 151 -20.91 -23.63 -29.11
C ALA A 151 -19.38 -23.44 -29.16
N SER A 152 -18.94 -22.19 -29.35
CA SER A 152 -17.55 -21.76 -29.24
C SER A 152 -17.49 -20.61 -28.22
N PRO A 153 -17.35 -20.90 -26.92
CA PRO A 153 -17.43 -19.88 -25.89
C PRO A 153 -16.21 -18.97 -25.90
N SER A 154 -16.43 -17.67 -25.71
CA SER A 154 -15.39 -16.67 -25.57
C SER A 154 -15.29 -16.17 -24.13
N PRO A 155 -14.07 -15.89 -23.63
CA PRO A 155 -13.89 -15.37 -22.28
C PRO A 155 -14.41 -13.93 -22.18
N PRO A 156 -15.05 -13.55 -21.05
CA PRO A 156 -15.36 -12.16 -20.75
C PRO A 156 -14.08 -11.30 -20.71
N ALA A 157 -14.21 -10.03 -21.11
CA ALA A 157 -13.18 -9.04 -20.86
C ALA A 157 -13.05 -8.77 -19.35
N THR A 158 -11.81 -8.54 -18.89
CA THR A 158 -11.53 -8.11 -17.51
C THR A 158 -12.20 -6.77 -17.21
N ASP A 159 -12.76 -6.62 -16.02
CA ASP A 159 -13.36 -5.36 -15.59
C ASP A 159 -12.29 -4.28 -15.34
N ALA A 160 -12.72 -3.01 -15.25
CA ALA A 160 -11.86 -1.94 -14.76
C ALA A 160 -11.39 -2.24 -13.33
N ASP A 161 -10.20 -1.77 -12.98
CA ASP A 161 -9.59 -1.96 -11.66
C ASP A 161 -9.55 -3.43 -11.20
N CYS A 162 -9.43 -4.33 -12.19
CA CYS A 162 -9.29 -5.76 -12.01
C CYS A 162 -8.08 -6.29 -12.78
N ILE A 163 -7.59 -7.45 -12.36
CA ILE A 163 -6.63 -8.26 -13.09
C ILE A 163 -7.18 -9.67 -13.28
N ALA A 164 -7.06 -10.20 -14.49
CA ALA A 164 -7.41 -11.58 -14.80
C ALA A 164 -6.44 -12.56 -14.11
N LEU A 165 -6.99 -13.54 -13.40
CA LEU A 165 -6.20 -14.60 -12.75
C LEU A 165 -6.33 -15.92 -13.49
N ALA A 166 -7.55 -16.39 -13.71
CA ALA A 166 -7.80 -17.65 -14.41
C ALA A 166 -9.08 -17.59 -15.23
N ARG A 167 -9.12 -18.37 -16.31
CA ARG A 167 -10.33 -18.71 -17.04
C ARG A 167 -10.82 -20.07 -16.57
N VAL A 168 -12.12 -20.20 -16.41
CA VAL A 168 -12.77 -21.45 -16.03
C VAL A 168 -13.63 -21.89 -17.20
N TYR A 169 -13.23 -22.96 -17.86
CA TYR A 169 -14.04 -23.57 -18.91
C TYR A 169 -15.05 -24.51 -18.25
N LEU A 170 -16.33 -24.32 -18.54
CA LEU A 170 -17.44 -25.06 -17.95
C LEU A 170 -18.16 -25.84 -19.04
N ARG A 171 -18.47 -27.11 -18.77
CA ARG A 171 -19.18 -28.02 -19.69
C ARG A 171 -20.59 -28.31 -19.16
N PRO A 172 -21.59 -28.51 -20.04
CA PRO A 172 -22.90 -28.98 -19.60
C PRO A 172 -22.80 -30.30 -18.83
N GLY A 173 -23.50 -30.39 -17.70
CA GLY A 173 -23.54 -31.59 -16.87
C GLY A 173 -22.30 -31.85 -15.99
N MET A 174 -21.33 -30.93 -15.96
CA MET A 174 -20.17 -31.07 -15.08
C MET A 174 -20.54 -31.05 -13.59
N THR A 175 -19.77 -31.77 -12.78
CA THR A 175 -19.96 -31.84 -11.31
C THR A 175 -18.80 -31.24 -10.51
N CYS A 176 -17.65 -31.01 -11.16
CA CYS A 176 -16.51 -30.38 -10.54
C CYS A 176 -15.67 -29.59 -11.55
N ILE A 177 -14.71 -28.83 -11.02
CA ILE A 177 -13.68 -28.11 -11.77
C ILE A 177 -12.31 -28.71 -11.40
N LYS A 178 -11.46 -28.91 -12.40
CA LYS A 178 -10.11 -29.48 -12.26
C LYS A 178 -9.04 -28.51 -12.78
N ASP A 179 -7.79 -28.76 -12.45
CA ASP A 179 -6.66 -27.97 -12.95
C ASP A 179 -6.36 -28.26 -14.44
N ALA A 180 -6.83 -29.38 -14.97
CA ALA A 180 -6.58 -29.81 -16.34
C ALA A 180 -7.85 -30.41 -16.96
N ASP A 181 -7.93 -30.36 -18.30
CA ASP A 181 -9.04 -30.91 -19.06
C ASP A 181 -9.07 -32.43 -18.97
N ASP A 182 -10.20 -32.97 -18.51
CA ASP A 182 -10.50 -34.41 -18.48
C ASP A 182 -11.59 -34.79 -19.51
N SER A 183 -11.92 -33.86 -20.42
CA SER A 183 -12.98 -33.96 -21.42
C SER A 183 -14.41 -34.03 -20.89
N ALA A 184 -14.63 -34.12 -19.57
CA ALA A 184 -15.95 -34.32 -18.96
C ALA A 184 -16.37 -33.16 -18.04
N ASN A 185 -15.44 -32.66 -17.23
CA ASN A 185 -15.65 -31.64 -16.22
C ASN A 185 -15.14 -30.27 -16.66
N GLY A 186 -15.37 -29.28 -15.81
CA GLY A 186 -14.77 -27.97 -16.01
C GLY A 186 -13.27 -27.99 -15.74
N TYR A 187 -12.53 -27.09 -16.36
CA TYR A 187 -11.08 -26.98 -16.15
C TYR A 187 -10.59 -25.53 -16.11
N LEU A 188 -9.46 -25.33 -15.45
CA LEU A 188 -8.80 -24.04 -15.29
C LEU A 188 -7.80 -23.77 -16.40
N THR A 189 -7.64 -22.50 -16.75
CA THR A 189 -6.52 -22.00 -17.56
C THR A 189 -5.96 -20.75 -16.90
N ASP A 190 -4.68 -20.77 -16.56
CA ASP A 190 -3.97 -19.63 -16.00
C ASP A 190 -3.83 -18.51 -17.04
N VAL A 191 -4.21 -17.30 -16.66
CA VAL A 191 -4.09 -16.10 -17.51
C VAL A 191 -3.44 -14.93 -16.77
N ARG A 192 -2.76 -15.19 -15.65
CA ARG A 192 -2.05 -14.16 -14.88
C ARG A 192 -1.00 -13.48 -15.75
N ALA A 193 -1.08 -12.16 -15.81
CA ALA A 193 0.03 -11.33 -16.28
C ALA A 193 0.99 -11.10 -15.10
N PHE A 194 2.29 -11.30 -15.31
CA PHE A 194 3.31 -11.11 -14.28
C PHE A 194 4.13 -9.83 -14.56
N LEU A 195 4.58 -9.19 -13.48
CA LEU A 195 5.59 -8.13 -13.50
C LEU A 195 6.99 -8.72 -13.22
#